data_AF-A0A6P2FYB3-F1
#
_entry.id   AF-A0A6P2FYB3-F1
#
_cell.length_a   1.000
_cell.length_b   1.000
_cell.length_c   1.000
_cell.angle_alpha   90.00
_cell.angle_beta   90.00
_cell.angle_gamma   90.00
#
_symmetry.space_group_name_H-M   'P 1'
#
loop_
_entity.id
_entity.type
_entity.pdbx_description
1 polymer ?
#
loop_
_entity_poly.entity_id
_entity_poly.type
_entity_poly.pdbx_seq_one_letter_code
_entity_poly.pdbx_strand_id
1 'polypeptide(L)'
;MKVINLFAAPGIGKSTSAQILTGLLSIGGYRVEYVPEFAKFQTFSGNQAALSDQVYMFAKQENRLHVFKDQEFDFVVMDGPLPIALLYTPETYFKYYEPLVMEVFSSFDNVNFFLDRNPSYEHKKHGRIQDRAQSDALSLRLEAILSRHKVPLTREMVRPQLPLVLYEALTGAKPPSLEDLA
;
A
#
# COMPACT_ATOMS: atom_id res chain seq x y z
N MET A 1 -13.07 3.06 10.98
CA MET A 1 -11.88 3.23 10.13
C MET A 1 -11.74 2.07 9.17
N LYS A 2 -11.75 2.33 7.87
CA LYS A 2 -11.36 1.36 6.82
C LYS A 2 -9.90 1.58 6.41
N VAL A 3 -9.12 0.51 6.32
CA VAL A 3 -7.73 0.55 5.87
C VAL A 3 -7.66 0.26 4.38
N ILE A 4 -7.25 1.26 3.60
CA ILE A 4 -7.18 1.17 2.14
C ILE A 4 -5.78 0.75 1.74
N ASN A 5 -5.64 -0.50 1.29
CA ASN A 5 -4.36 -1.08 0.92
C ASN A 5 -4.16 -1.04 -0.58
N LEU A 6 -3.13 -0.33 -1.03
CA LEU A 6 -2.69 -0.36 -2.42
C LEU A 6 -1.52 -1.34 -2.57
N PHE A 7 -1.82 -2.54 -3.05
CA PHE A 7 -0.82 -3.55 -3.38
C PHE A 7 -0.30 -3.29 -4.80
N ALA A 8 1.01 -3.21 -4.96
CA ALA A 8 1.61 -2.89 -6.24
C ALA A 8 3.07 -3.34 -6.28
N ALA A 9 3.55 -3.69 -7.47
CA ALA A 9 4.98 -3.86 -7.69
C ALA A 9 5.73 -2.53 -7.44
N PRO A 10 6.96 -2.56 -6.89
CA PRO A 10 7.77 -1.35 -6.76
C PRO A 10 7.99 -0.73 -8.14
N GLY A 11 7.69 0.54 -8.34
CA GLY A 11 7.95 1.18 -9.64
C GLY A 11 6.81 2.00 -10.19
N ILE A 12 5.57 1.60 -9.91
CA ILE A 12 4.49 1.80 -10.87
C ILE A 12 3.67 3.08 -10.68
N GLY A 13 3.91 3.84 -9.61
CA GLY A 13 3.20 5.10 -9.34
C GLY A 13 2.22 5.05 -8.15
N LYS A 14 2.17 3.93 -7.42
CA LYS A 14 1.34 3.73 -6.20
C LYS A 14 1.29 4.94 -5.27
N SER A 15 2.46 5.44 -4.83
CA SER A 15 2.53 6.55 -3.86
C SER A 15 1.81 7.81 -4.33
N THR A 16 1.94 8.15 -5.62
CA THR A 16 1.27 9.32 -6.18
C THR A 16 -0.24 9.13 -6.16
N SER A 17 -0.73 7.95 -6.58
CA SER A 17 -2.17 7.65 -6.53
C SER A 17 -2.72 7.65 -5.11
N ALA A 18 -1.97 7.11 -4.14
CA ALA A 18 -2.34 7.10 -2.73
C ALA A 18 -2.48 8.51 -2.15
N GLN A 19 -1.52 9.40 -2.42
CA GLN A 19 -1.55 10.78 -1.96
C GLN A 19 -2.71 11.57 -2.57
N ILE A 20 -2.95 11.42 -3.88
CA ILE A 20 -4.08 12.09 -4.55
C ILE A 20 -5.41 11.56 -3.99
N LEU A 21 -5.56 10.24 -3.83
CA LEU A 21 -6.77 9.66 -3.23
C LEU A 21 -7.01 10.19 -1.81
N THR A 22 -5.97 10.29 -1.00
CA THR A 22 -6.06 10.84 0.36
C THR A 22 -6.54 12.29 0.32
N GLY A 23 -5.98 13.11 -0.58
CA GLY A 23 -6.43 14.49 -0.79
C GLY A 23 -7.90 14.57 -1.21
N LEU A 24 -8.33 13.75 -2.16
CA LEU A 24 -9.73 13.71 -2.61
C LEU A 24 -10.68 13.30 -1.49
N LEU A 25 -10.33 12.29 -0.68
CA LEU A 25 -11.12 11.87 0.49
C LEU A 25 -11.22 13.00 1.52
N SER A 26 -10.11 13.69 1.80
CA SER A 26 -10.11 14.80 2.76
C SER A 26 -11.00 15.96 2.27
N ILE A 27 -10.88 16.33 1.00
CA ILE A 27 -11.73 17.34 0.36
C ILE A 27 -13.21 16.93 0.39
N GLY A 28 -13.50 15.63 0.19
CA GLY A 28 -14.84 15.08 0.27
C GLY A 28 -15.44 15.05 1.68
N GLY A 29 -14.74 15.59 2.68
CA GLY A 29 -15.22 15.71 4.06
C GLY A 29 -14.96 14.48 4.93
N TYR A 30 -14.19 13.51 4.44
CA TYR A 30 -13.83 12.32 5.23
C TYR A 30 -12.61 12.59 6.11
N ARG A 31 -12.62 12.04 7.32
CA ARG A 31 -11.46 11.99 8.21
C ARG A 31 -10.53 10.91 7.69
N VAL A 32 -9.43 11.33 7.07
CA VAL A 32 -8.51 10.44 6.38
C VAL A 32 -7.06 10.76 6.72
N GLU A 33 -6.22 9.73 6.76
CA GLU A 33 -4.78 9.88 6.92
C GLU A 33 -4.00 9.05 5.89
N TYR A 34 -2.83 9.53 5.48
CA TYR A 34 -1.92 8.84 4.57
C TYR A 34 -0.75 8.23 5.33
N VAL A 35 -0.55 6.92 5.19
CA VAL A 35 0.57 6.21 5.81
C VAL A 35 1.63 5.87 4.76
N PRO A 36 2.78 6.58 4.75
CA PRO A 36 3.85 6.31 3.80
C PRO A 36 4.56 4.99 4.10
N GLU A 37 5.14 4.40 3.05
CA GLU A 37 5.99 3.21 3.16
C GLU A 37 7.23 3.49 4.03
N PHE A 38 7.45 2.67 5.05
CA PHE A 38 8.64 2.78 5.89
C PHE A 38 9.92 2.39 5.13
N ALA A 39 9.85 1.39 4.24
CA ALA A 39 10.99 0.94 3.44
C ALA A 39 11.58 2.04 2.55
N LYS A 40 10.73 2.93 2.03
CA LYS A 40 11.18 4.06 1.22
C LYS A 40 12.04 5.04 2.02
N PHE A 41 11.64 5.34 3.26
CA PHE A 41 12.44 6.17 4.16
C PHE A 41 13.80 5.52 4.46
N GLN A 42 13.82 4.21 4.77
CA GLN A 42 15.07 3.49 5.03
C GLN A 42 15.98 3.39 3.80
N THR A 43 15.40 3.30 2.60
CA THR A 43 16.15 3.33 1.33
C THR A 43 16.86 4.67 1.15
N PHE A 44 16.17 5.78 1.39
CA PHE A 44 16.79 7.11 1.29
C PHE A 44 17.87 7.33 2.36
N SER A 45 17.68 6.79 3.57
CA SER A 45 18.67 6.91 4.65
C SER A 45 19.82 5.90 4.53
N GLY A 46 19.83 5.05 3.50
CA GLY A 46 20.87 4.03 3.30
C GLY A 46 20.93 2.95 4.39
N ASN A 47 19.84 2.74 5.15
CA ASN A 47 19.83 1.85 6.31
C ASN A 47 19.56 0.40 5.89
N GLN A 48 20.60 -0.25 5.35
CA GLN A 48 20.51 -1.64 4.88
C GLN A 48 20.21 -2.63 6.01
N ALA A 49 20.65 -2.36 7.25
CA ALA A 49 20.36 -3.21 8.40
C ALA A 49 18.87 -3.23 8.74
N ALA A 50 18.18 -2.09 8.65
CA ALA A 50 16.73 -2.05 8.78
C ALA A 50 16.05 -2.79 7.63
N LEU A 51 16.49 -2.57 6.38
CA LEU A 51 15.88 -3.20 5.20
C LEU A 51 16.02 -4.73 5.19
N SER A 52 17.03 -5.30 5.84
CA SER A 52 17.20 -6.76 5.97
C SER A 52 16.45 -7.36 7.16
N ASP A 53 16.05 -6.56 8.15
CA ASP A 53 15.28 -6.99 9.31
C ASP A 53 13.77 -6.83 9.08
N GLN A 54 13.14 -7.88 8.52
CA GLN A 54 11.71 -7.82 8.24
C GLN A 54 10.82 -7.71 9.49
N VAL A 55 11.24 -8.25 10.64
CA VAL A 55 10.50 -8.07 11.91
C VAL A 55 10.47 -6.60 12.28
N TYR A 56 11.60 -5.91 12.20
CA TYR A 56 11.67 -4.46 12.44
C TYR A 56 10.85 -3.67 11.42
N MET A 57 10.97 -3.98 10.13
CA MET A 57 10.24 -3.29 9.06
C MET A 57 8.73 -3.42 9.25
N PHE A 58 8.25 -4.63 9.54
CA PHE A 58 6.85 -4.90 9.82
C PHE A 58 6.38 -4.15 11.07
N ALA A 59 7.10 -4.24 12.19
CA ALA A 59 6.72 -3.57 13.43
C ALA A 59 6.61 -2.04 13.25
N LYS A 60 7.51 -1.42 12.47
CA LYS A 60 7.46 0.02 12.21
C LYS A 60 6.31 0.43 11.28
N GLN A 61 5.99 -0.38 10.29
CA GLN A 61 4.85 -0.12 9.41
C GLN A 61 3.52 -0.37 10.12
N GLU A 62 3.42 -1.44 10.92
CA GLU A 62 2.26 -1.78 11.74
C GLU A 62 2.00 -0.70 12.78
N ASN A 63 3.02 -0.25 13.52
CA ASN A 63 2.84 0.73 14.58
C ASN A 63 2.25 2.06 14.05
N ARG A 64 2.63 2.46 12.82
CA ARG A 64 2.07 3.63 12.15
C ARG A 64 0.57 3.49 11.87
N LEU A 65 0.09 2.27 11.61
CA LEU A 65 -1.33 2.01 11.46
C LEU A 65 -2.02 1.86 12.82
N HIS A 66 -1.35 1.21 13.77
CA HIS A 66 -1.84 0.91 15.10
C HIS A 66 -2.27 2.17 15.87
N VAL A 67 -1.49 3.25 15.77
CA VAL A 67 -1.79 4.52 16.48
C VAL A 67 -3.13 5.14 16.08
N PHE A 68 -3.68 4.77 14.92
CA PHE A 68 -4.97 5.27 14.43
C PHE A 68 -6.16 4.38 14.82
N LYS A 69 -5.93 3.20 15.40
CA LYS A 69 -6.97 2.19 15.65
C LYS A 69 -8.11 2.71 16.55
N ASP A 70 -7.76 3.50 17.56
CA ASP A 70 -8.71 4.07 18.52
C ASP A 70 -9.07 5.54 18.21
N GLN A 71 -8.67 6.03 17.03
CA GLN A 71 -8.98 7.38 16.58
C GLN A 71 -10.17 7.37 15.61
N GLU A 72 -10.89 8.48 15.55
CA GLU A 72 -12.07 8.57 14.71
C GLU A 72 -11.72 8.90 13.25
N PHE A 73 -11.11 7.95 12.54
CA PHE A 73 -10.88 8.03 11.10
C PHE A 73 -11.95 7.23 10.32
N ASP A 74 -12.37 7.78 9.19
CA ASP A 74 -13.20 7.09 8.23
C ASP A 74 -12.32 6.17 7.36
N PHE A 75 -11.18 6.69 6.90
CA PHE A 75 -10.23 5.98 6.05
C PHE A 75 -8.77 6.15 6.50
N VAL A 76 -7.94 5.14 6.30
CA VAL A 76 -6.47 5.26 6.33
C VAL A 76 -5.90 4.67 5.05
N VAL A 77 -5.20 5.47 4.26
CA VAL A 77 -4.62 5.05 2.98
C VAL A 77 -3.19 4.57 3.20
N MET A 78 -2.97 3.27 3.04
CA MET A 78 -1.68 2.60 3.24
C MET A 78 -0.89 2.52 1.94
N ASP A 79 0.19 3.29 1.84
CA ASP A 79 1.21 3.18 0.80
C ASP A 79 2.34 2.24 1.22
N GLY A 80 2.00 1.14 1.88
CA GLY A 80 2.88 0.07 2.28
C GLY A 80 2.09 -0.97 3.06
N PRO A 81 1.10 -1.65 2.44
CA PRO A 81 0.29 -2.64 3.14
C PRO A 81 1.13 -3.68 3.87
N LEU A 82 0.69 -4.09 5.06
CA LEU A 82 1.47 -4.98 5.94
C LEU A 82 1.99 -6.27 5.25
N PRO A 83 1.22 -6.95 4.38
CA PRO A 83 1.70 -8.15 3.70
C PRO A 83 2.92 -7.94 2.79
N ILE A 84 3.26 -6.69 2.41
CA ILE A 84 4.48 -6.40 1.64
C ILE A 84 5.75 -6.82 2.40
N ALA A 85 5.72 -6.85 3.74
CA ALA A 85 6.85 -7.31 4.54
C ALA A 85 7.24 -8.79 4.28
N LEU A 86 6.33 -9.58 3.68
CA LEU A 86 6.57 -10.98 3.31
C LEU A 86 7.33 -11.14 1.98
N LEU A 87 7.39 -10.08 1.17
CA LEU A 87 8.08 -10.12 -0.12
C LEU A 87 9.60 -10.21 0.02
N TYR A 88 10.12 -9.65 1.11
CA TYR A 88 11.55 -9.51 1.34
C TYR A 88 12.09 -10.52 2.37
N THR A 89 11.29 -11.50 2.78
CA THR A 89 11.76 -12.59 3.64
C THR A 89 12.58 -13.59 2.82
N PRO A 90 13.70 -14.13 3.36
CA PRO A 90 14.40 -15.26 2.77
C PRO A 90 13.53 -16.52 2.79
N GLU A 91 13.92 -17.55 2.02
CA GLU A 91 13.20 -18.83 1.99
C GLU A 91 13.13 -19.50 3.37
N THR A 92 14.22 -19.43 4.13
CA THR A 92 14.34 -19.98 5.49
C THR A 92 14.17 -18.88 6.55
N TYR A 93 12.99 -18.26 6.59
CA TYR A 93 12.65 -17.28 7.62
C TYR A 93 11.89 -17.89 8.80
N PHE A 94 11.53 -17.07 9.80
CA PHE A 94 10.78 -17.53 10.97
C PHE A 94 9.43 -18.12 10.57
N LYS A 95 9.18 -19.38 10.97
CA LYS A 95 7.97 -20.15 10.66
C LYS A 95 6.66 -19.40 10.93
N TYR A 96 6.62 -18.63 12.02
CA TYR A 96 5.39 -17.94 12.46
C TYR A 96 5.29 -16.50 11.96
N TYR A 97 6.27 -15.99 11.21
CA TYR A 97 6.26 -14.61 10.76
C TYR A 97 5.14 -14.34 9.76
N GLU A 98 4.99 -15.18 8.73
CA GLU A 98 3.88 -15.03 7.79
C GLU A 98 2.50 -15.14 8.44
N PRO A 99 2.23 -16.17 9.27
CA PRO A 99 0.99 -16.23 10.06
C PRO A 99 0.74 -14.95 10.88
N LEU A 100 1.74 -14.43 11.58
CA LEU A 100 1.61 -13.21 12.40
C LEU A 100 1.27 -11.99 11.54
N VAL A 101 1.99 -11.77 10.43
CA VAL A 101 1.73 -10.63 9.53
C VAL A 101 0.30 -10.67 9.01
N MET A 102 -0.17 -11.85 8.60
CA MET A 102 -1.51 -12.02 8.06
C MET A 102 -2.61 -11.97 9.13
N GLU A 103 -2.34 -12.44 10.35
CA GLU A 103 -3.25 -12.30 11.50
C GLU A 103 -3.43 -10.82 11.85
N VAL A 104 -2.34 -10.07 11.97
CA VAL A 104 -2.38 -8.62 12.25
C VAL A 104 -3.08 -7.88 11.12
N PHE A 105 -2.74 -8.17 9.85
CA PHE A 105 -3.41 -7.59 8.70
C PHE A 105 -4.93 -7.84 8.75
N SER A 106 -5.35 -9.07 9.04
CA SER A 106 -6.76 -9.47 9.08
C SER A 106 -7.52 -8.90 10.29
N SER A 107 -6.83 -8.31 11.27
CA SER A 107 -7.46 -7.63 12.41
C SER A 107 -8.05 -6.26 12.07
N PHE A 108 -7.77 -5.74 10.87
CA PHE A 108 -8.31 -4.47 10.37
C PHE A 108 -9.46 -4.67 9.37
N ASP A 109 -10.36 -3.69 9.28
CA ASP A 109 -11.36 -3.62 8.21
C ASP A 109 -10.69 -3.11 6.92
N ASN A 110 -10.26 -4.04 6.07
CA ASN A 110 -9.42 -3.75 4.91
C ASN A 110 -10.22 -3.65 3.62
N VAL A 111 -9.89 -2.66 2.78
CA VAL A 111 -10.24 -2.61 1.36
C VAL A 111 -8.96 -2.70 0.56
N ASN A 112 -8.85 -3.70 -0.31
CA ASN A 112 -7.59 -4.02 -0.98
C ASN A 112 -7.69 -3.84 -2.48
N PHE A 113 -6.79 -3.02 -3.02
CA PHE A 113 -6.61 -2.84 -4.45
C PHE A 113 -5.29 -3.43 -4.88
N PHE A 114 -5.31 -4.28 -5.91
CA PHE A 114 -4.11 -4.72 -6.58
C PHE A 114 -3.91 -3.86 -7.84
N LEU A 115 -2.83 -3.10 -7.87
CA LEU A 115 -2.55 -2.14 -8.91
C LEU A 115 -1.64 -2.76 -9.97
N ASP A 116 -2.22 -2.98 -11.14
CA ASP A 116 -1.51 -3.47 -12.31
C ASP A 116 -0.72 -2.34 -12.97
N ARG A 117 0.48 -2.66 -13.44
CA ARG A 117 1.34 -1.70 -14.11
C ARG A 117 0.74 -1.31 -15.46
N ASN A 118 0.75 -0.01 -15.74
CA ASN A 118 0.49 0.48 -17.08
C ASN A 118 1.66 0.17 -18.02
N PRO A 119 1.47 -0.58 -19.12
CA PRO A 119 2.54 -0.88 -20.06
C PRO A 119 3.14 0.37 -20.72
N SER A 120 2.37 1.47 -20.80
CA SER A 120 2.82 2.74 -21.37
C SER A 120 3.68 3.58 -20.42
N TYR A 121 3.86 3.18 -19.16
CA TYR A 121 4.64 3.93 -18.17
C TYR A 121 6.03 3.36 -17.95
N GLU A 122 7.03 4.25 -18.01
CA GLU A 122 8.39 3.92 -17.66
C GLU A 122 8.51 3.51 -16.18
N HIS A 123 9.42 2.56 -15.93
CA HIS A 123 9.72 2.17 -14.56
C HIS A 123 10.53 3.27 -13.86
N LYS A 124 9.92 3.91 -12.87
CA LYS A 124 10.60 4.94 -12.06
C LYS A 124 11.58 4.26 -11.08
N LYS A 125 12.85 4.70 -11.03
CA LYS A 125 13.86 4.18 -10.07
C LYS A 125 13.99 4.98 -8.76
N HIS A 126 13.38 6.15 -8.68
CA HIS A 126 13.55 7.04 -7.52
C HIS A 126 13.03 6.40 -6.21
N GLY A 127 13.91 6.28 -5.22
CA GLY A 127 13.63 5.64 -3.93
C GLY A 127 13.47 4.12 -4.00
N ARG A 128 14.10 3.45 -4.98
CA ARG A 128 13.98 2.00 -5.22
C ARG A 128 15.33 1.37 -5.48
N ILE A 129 15.44 0.09 -5.11
CA ILE A 129 16.64 -0.72 -5.31
C ILE A 129 16.45 -1.66 -6.51
N GLN A 130 15.20 -2.01 -6.84
CA GLN A 130 14.87 -3.03 -7.84
C GLN A 130 14.88 -2.49 -9.27
N ASP A 131 15.26 -3.34 -10.21
CA ASP A 131 14.99 -3.15 -11.63
C ASP A 131 13.59 -3.62 -12.05
N ARG A 132 13.31 -3.57 -13.36
CA ARG A 132 12.01 -3.96 -13.91
C ARG A 132 11.72 -5.46 -13.73
N ALA A 133 12.67 -6.33 -14.03
CA ALA A 133 12.49 -7.78 -13.95
C ALA A 133 12.28 -8.23 -12.50
N GLN A 134 13.06 -7.66 -11.58
CA GLN A 134 12.89 -7.87 -10.14
C GLN A 134 11.53 -7.38 -9.64
N SER A 135 11.07 -6.22 -10.12
CA SER A 135 9.75 -5.69 -9.80
C SER A 135 8.61 -6.61 -10.26
N ASP A 136 8.71 -7.16 -11.48
CA ASP A 136 7.70 -8.06 -12.02
C ASP A 136 7.69 -9.41 -11.26
N ALA A 137 8.85 -9.94 -10.86
CA ALA A 137 8.95 -11.12 -10.01
C ALA A 137 8.33 -10.90 -8.61
N LEU A 138 8.55 -9.72 -8.02
CA LEU A 138 7.93 -9.34 -6.74
C LEU A 138 6.40 -9.22 -6.86
N SER A 139 5.89 -8.77 -8.01
CA SER A 139 4.45 -8.74 -8.28
C SER A 139 3.83 -10.13 -8.22
N LEU A 140 4.43 -11.11 -8.93
CA LEU A 140 3.96 -12.49 -8.93
C LEU A 140 4.02 -13.12 -7.53
N ARG A 141 5.09 -12.85 -6.78
CA ARG A 141 5.21 -13.30 -5.39
C ARG A 141 4.13 -12.71 -4.49
N LEU A 142 3.83 -11.41 -4.66
CA LEU A 142 2.77 -10.74 -3.92
C LEU A 142 1.40 -11.35 -4.21
N GLU A 143 1.08 -11.56 -5.49
CA GLU A 143 -0.16 -12.22 -5.89
C GLU A 143 -0.29 -13.62 -5.30
N ALA A 144 0.78 -14.41 -5.31
CA ALA A 144 0.78 -15.76 -4.75
C ALA A 144 0.52 -15.75 -3.24
N ILE A 145 1.12 -14.83 -2.49
CA ILE A 145 0.91 -14.68 -1.05
C ILE A 145 -0.56 -14.29 -0.78
N LEU A 146 -1.05 -13.24 -1.44
CA LEU A 146 -2.41 -12.75 -1.21
C LEU A 146 -3.48 -13.79 -1.60
N SER A 147 -3.27 -14.51 -2.71
CA SER A 147 -4.14 -15.59 -3.18
C SER A 147 -4.18 -16.77 -2.21
N ARG A 148 -3.01 -17.20 -1.68
CA ARG A 148 -2.91 -18.26 -0.67
C ARG A 148 -3.73 -17.95 0.58
N HIS A 149 -3.74 -16.68 0.99
CA HIS A 149 -4.53 -16.20 2.14
C HIS A 149 -5.95 -15.77 1.78
N LYS A 150 -6.38 -15.95 0.52
CA LYS A 150 -7.72 -15.60 0.02
C LYS A 150 -8.10 -14.15 0.31
N VAL A 151 -7.13 -13.24 0.23
CA VAL A 151 -7.37 -11.80 0.45
C VAL A 151 -8.31 -11.30 -0.67
N PRO A 152 -9.48 -10.71 -0.34
CA PRO A 152 -10.36 -10.11 -1.34
C PRO A 152 -9.66 -8.91 -1.98
N LEU A 153 -9.60 -8.87 -3.31
CA LEU A 153 -8.86 -7.87 -4.07
C LEU A 153 -9.68 -7.37 -5.26
N THR A 154 -9.71 -6.05 -5.43
CA THR A 154 -10.13 -5.41 -6.69
C THR A 154 -8.90 -5.04 -7.49
N ARG A 155 -8.84 -5.47 -8.76
CA ARG A 155 -7.74 -5.10 -9.65
C ARG A 155 -8.03 -3.79 -10.36
N GLU A 156 -7.04 -2.91 -10.39
CA GLU A 156 -7.10 -1.64 -11.10
C GLU A 156 -5.79 -1.36 -11.81
N MET A 157 -5.84 -0.71 -12.96
CA MET A 157 -4.63 -0.32 -13.69
C MET A 157 -4.18 1.07 -13.26
N VAL A 158 -2.87 1.27 -13.09
CA VAL A 158 -2.34 2.60 -12.81
C VAL A 158 -2.54 3.53 -14.02
N ARG A 159 -3.20 4.65 -13.80
CA ARG A 159 -3.45 5.72 -14.79
C ARG A 159 -3.75 7.02 -14.07
N PRO A 160 -3.75 8.19 -14.73
CA PRO A 160 -3.94 9.48 -14.06
C PRO A 160 -5.29 9.56 -13.34
N GLN A 161 -6.32 8.89 -13.88
CA GLN A 161 -7.67 8.86 -13.32
C GLN A 161 -7.84 7.81 -12.21
N LEU A 162 -6.85 6.96 -11.92
CA LEU A 162 -6.96 5.92 -10.90
C LEU A 162 -7.47 6.46 -9.55
N PRO A 163 -6.96 7.58 -9.01
CA PRO A 163 -7.46 8.11 -7.73
C PRO A 163 -8.95 8.43 -7.73
N LEU A 164 -9.50 8.88 -8.87
CA LEU A 164 -10.92 9.17 -9.03
C LEU A 164 -11.75 7.88 -8.98
N VAL A 165 -11.30 6.84 -9.70
CA VAL A 165 -11.93 5.50 -9.69
C VAL A 165 -11.93 4.90 -8.29
N LEU A 166 -10.79 5.01 -7.58
CA LEU A 166 -10.67 4.53 -6.20
C LEU A 166 -11.59 5.31 -5.25
N TYR A 167 -11.70 6.62 -5.40
CA TYR A 167 -12.61 7.44 -4.59
C TYR A 167 -14.07 7.00 -4.78
N GLU A 168 -14.52 6.84 -6.02
CA GLU A 168 -15.89 6.38 -6.32
C GLU A 168 -16.13 4.98 -5.77
N ALA A 169 -15.17 4.06 -5.91
CA ALA A 169 -15.29 2.71 -5.37
C ALA A 169 -15.40 2.67 -3.84
N LEU A 170 -14.75 3.61 -3.14
CA LEU A 170 -14.75 3.68 -1.67
C LEU A 170 -15.99 4.36 -1.10
N THR A 171 -16.51 5.37 -1.80
CA THR A 171 -17.53 6.29 -1.27
C THR A 171 -18.90 6.12 -1.93
N GLY A 172 -18.96 5.57 -3.14
CA GLY A 172 -20.15 5.56 -3.98
C GLY A 172 -20.54 6.94 -4.54
N ALA A 173 -19.74 7.98 -4.27
CA ALA A 173 -19.98 9.35 -4.68
C ALA A 173 -18.97 9.80 -5.75
N LYS A 174 -19.34 10.80 -6.54
CA LYS A 174 -18.40 11.44 -7.47
C LYS A 174 -17.29 12.17 -6.69
N PRO A 175 -16.04 12.15 -7.18
CA PRO A 175 -14.96 12.92 -6.57
C PRO A 175 -15.26 14.41 -6.61
N PRO A 176 -14.89 15.17 -5.56
CA PRO A 176 -15.05 16.62 -5.55
C PRO A 176 -14.17 17.27 -6.62
N SER A 177 -14.69 18.29 -7.31
CA SER A 177 -13.89 19.17 -8.16
C SER A 177 -13.20 20.22 -7.32
N LEU A 178 -12.00 20.66 -7.74
CA LEU A 178 -11.38 21.86 -7.15
C LEU A 178 -12.22 23.11 -7.39
N GLU A 179 -13.02 23.13 -8.46
CA GLU A 179 -13.98 24.21 -8.74
C GLU A 179 -15.14 24.21 -7.73
N ASP A 180 -15.47 23.07 -7.12
CA ASP A 180 -16.53 22.97 -6.11
C ASP A 180 -16.10 23.53 -4.75
N LEU A 181 -14.81 23.87 -4.58
CA LEU A 181 -14.23 24.40 -3.34
C LEU A 181 -14.06 25.93 -3.34
N ALA A 182 -14.35 26.59 -4.47
CA ALA A 182 -14.28 28.04 -4.64
C ALA A 182 -15.60 28.70 -4.24
#